data_AF-A0A2P2KM00-F1
#
_entry.id   AF-A0A2P2KM00-F1
#
_cell.length_a   1.000
_cell.length_b   1.000
_cell.length_c   1.000
_cell.angle_alpha   90.00
_cell.angle_beta   90.00
_cell.angle_gamma   90.00
#
_symmetry.space_group_name_H-M   'P 1'
#
loop_
_entity.id
_entity.type
_entity.pdbx_description
1 polymer ?
#
loop_
_entity_poly.entity_id
_entity_poly.type
_entity_poly.pdbx_seq_one_letter_code
_entity_poly.pdbx_strand_id
1 'polypeptide(L)'
;MSMRLYGKMRAAAASSSSLVLMRRLKHRAAATAATARSFTTTEGHRPTIVHKRSLDILHDPWFNKGTAFSMTERDRLDLRGLLPPNVMSTEQQIERFMFDLKRLEQQVRDGPSDPNALAKWRILNRLHDRNETMYYKVLIANIKEYAPIVYTPTVGLVCQNYSGLFRRPRGMYFSAEDRGEMMSMVYNWPAEQVDMIVVTDGSRILGLGDLGIQGIGIAIGKLDLYVAAAGINPQRV
;
A
#
# COMPACT_ATOMS: atom_id res chain seq x y z
N MET A 1 20.90 -46.29 -59.18
CA MET A 1 20.84 -45.36 -58.02
C MET A 1 19.39 -44.95 -57.86
N SER A 2 18.61 -45.56 -56.96
CA SER A 2 18.48 -45.26 -55.51
C SER A 2 18.04 -43.81 -55.28
N MET A 3 16.97 -43.41 -54.57
CA MET A 3 16.10 -44.10 -53.60
C MET A 3 14.85 -43.20 -53.37
N ARG A 4 13.68 -43.80 -53.14
CA ARG A 4 12.50 -43.14 -52.54
C ARG A 4 12.74 -42.89 -51.04
N LEU A 5 12.26 -41.77 -50.49
CA LEU A 5 11.99 -41.63 -49.04
C LEU A 5 10.77 -40.75 -48.79
N TYR A 6 9.66 -41.41 -48.45
CA TYR A 6 8.51 -40.87 -47.74
C TYR A 6 8.84 -40.87 -46.23
N GLY A 7 8.71 -39.73 -45.55
CA GLY A 7 8.83 -39.63 -44.09
C GLY A 7 7.54 -39.09 -43.47
N LYS A 8 6.72 -39.99 -42.92
CA LYS A 8 5.53 -39.70 -42.11
C LYS A 8 5.94 -39.09 -40.76
N MET A 9 5.38 -37.93 -40.40
CA MET A 9 5.37 -37.44 -39.02
C MET A 9 4.59 -38.43 -38.13
N ARG A 10 5.26 -39.01 -37.13
CA ARG A 10 4.62 -39.76 -36.04
C ARG A 10 4.13 -38.78 -34.98
N ALA A 11 2.84 -38.81 -34.70
CA ALA A 11 2.28 -38.25 -33.47
C ALA A 11 2.71 -39.13 -32.28
N ALA A 12 3.36 -38.54 -31.28
CA ALA A 12 3.71 -39.22 -30.04
C ALA A 12 2.45 -39.40 -29.18
N ALA A 13 2.15 -40.64 -28.81
CA ALA A 13 1.07 -40.98 -27.89
C ALA A 13 1.41 -40.50 -26.46
N ALA A 14 0.51 -39.73 -25.85
CA ALA A 14 0.63 -39.32 -24.45
C ALA A 14 0.53 -40.55 -23.53
N SER A 15 1.54 -40.75 -22.67
CA SER A 15 1.56 -41.84 -21.69
C SER A 15 0.50 -41.65 -20.60
N SER A 16 -0.08 -42.76 -20.12
CA SER A 16 -1.15 -42.82 -19.11
C SER A 16 -0.88 -41.97 -17.85
N SER A 17 0.39 -41.84 -17.45
CA SER A 17 0.81 -41.02 -16.30
C SER A 17 0.58 -39.51 -16.48
N SER A 18 0.66 -39.00 -17.72
CA SER A 18 0.47 -37.58 -18.02
C SER A 18 -1.02 -37.17 -17.97
N LEU A 19 -1.91 -38.09 -18.36
CA LEU A 19 -3.36 -37.91 -18.28
C LEU A 19 -3.86 -37.93 -16.83
N VAL A 20 -3.29 -38.77 -15.96
CA VAL A 20 -3.64 -38.79 -14.52
C VAL A 20 -3.17 -37.51 -13.82
N LEU A 21 -1.99 -36.99 -14.16
CA LEU A 21 -1.48 -35.72 -13.64
C LEU A 21 -2.36 -34.54 -14.09
N MET A 22 -2.74 -34.50 -15.37
CA MET A 22 -3.67 -33.49 -15.89
C MET A 22 -5.06 -33.58 -15.26
N ARG A 23 -5.57 -34.79 -14.96
CA ARG A 23 -6.86 -34.97 -14.28
C ARG A 23 -6.81 -34.51 -12.82
N ARG A 24 -5.69 -34.76 -12.12
CA ARG A 24 -5.46 -34.25 -10.74
C ARG A 24 -5.32 -32.73 -10.70
N LEU A 25 -4.66 -32.12 -11.70
CA LEU A 25 -4.56 -30.67 -11.84
C LEU A 25 -5.92 -30.03 -12.14
N LYS A 26 -6.74 -30.64 -13.01
CA LYS A 26 -8.11 -30.16 -13.29
C LYS A 26 -9.05 -30.29 -12.08
N HIS A 27 -8.95 -31.37 -11.30
CA HIS A 27 -9.74 -31.53 -10.08
C HIS A 27 -9.29 -30.59 -8.94
N ARG A 28 -7.98 -30.28 -8.82
CA ARG A 28 -7.50 -29.24 -7.89
C ARG A 28 -7.94 -27.84 -8.31
N ALA A 29 -7.87 -27.51 -9.60
CA ALA A 29 -8.32 -26.22 -10.12
C ALA A 29 -9.83 -25.99 -9.94
N ALA A 30 -10.64 -27.05 -10.08
CA ALA A 30 -12.08 -26.97 -9.83
C ALA A 30 -12.42 -26.83 -8.33
N ALA A 31 -11.63 -27.41 -7.43
CA ALA A 31 -11.81 -27.28 -5.98
C ALA A 31 -11.37 -25.91 -5.43
N THR A 32 -10.41 -25.23 -6.08
CA THR A 32 -9.98 -23.87 -5.68
C THR A 32 -10.81 -22.75 -6.29
N ALA A 33 -11.66 -23.03 -7.29
CA ALA A 33 -12.52 -22.03 -7.92
C ALA A 33 -13.75 -21.64 -7.07
N ALA A 34 -14.07 -22.39 -6.01
CA ALA A 34 -15.27 -22.17 -5.20
C ALA A 34 -15.10 -21.13 -4.06
N THR A 35 -13.92 -20.55 -3.88
CA THR A 35 -13.68 -19.46 -2.92
C THR A 35 -12.70 -18.47 -3.50
N ALA A 36 -13.11 -17.73 -4.53
CA ALA A 36 -12.48 -16.45 -4.81
C ALA A 36 -12.74 -15.57 -3.58
N ARG A 37 -11.73 -15.39 -2.71
CA ARG A 37 -11.83 -14.38 -1.65
C ARG A 37 -12.07 -13.05 -2.36
N SER A 38 -13.24 -12.48 -2.11
CA SER A 38 -13.54 -11.12 -2.53
C SER A 38 -12.56 -10.21 -1.81
N PHE A 39 -11.56 -9.68 -2.53
CA PHE A 39 -10.57 -8.74 -1.99
C PHE A 39 -11.16 -7.37 -1.70
N THR A 40 -12.39 -7.10 -2.17
CA THR A 40 -13.19 -5.99 -1.66
C THR A 40 -13.66 -6.37 -0.26
N THR A 41 -13.06 -5.77 0.76
CA THR A 41 -13.46 -6.00 2.15
C THR A 41 -14.90 -5.53 2.34
N THR A 42 -15.85 -6.46 2.27
CA THR A 42 -17.25 -6.26 2.67
C THR A 42 -17.38 -6.02 4.19
N GLU A 43 -16.29 -6.25 4.95
CA GLU A 43 -16.18 -6.07 6.40
C GLU A 43 -16.19 -4.62 6.91
N GLY A 44 -16.25 -3.61 6.03
CA GLY A 44 -16.32 -2.20 6.43
C GLY A 44 -17.56 -1.79 7.25
N HIS A 45 -18.45 -2.73 7.59
CA HIS A 45 -19.71 -2.48 8.31
C HIS A 45 -19.66 -2.80 9.81
N ARG A 46 -18.59 -3.42 10.33
CA ARG A 46 -18.48 -3.68 11.77
C ARG A 46 -17.74 -2.53 12.47
N PRO A 47 -18.32 -1.92 13.52
CA PRO A 47 -17.60 -0.96 14.34
C PRO A 47 -16.36 -1.61 14.95
N THR A 48 -15.17 -1.08 14.67
CA THR A 48 -13.94 -1.51 15.32
C THR A 48 -13.91 -1.00 16.75
N ILE A 49 -13.72 -1.91 17.71
CA ILE A 49 -13.52 -1.53 19.11
C ILE A 49 -12.11 -0.94 19.24
N VAL A 50 -12.02 0.34 19.60
CA VAL A 50 -10.74 1.04 19.80
C VAL A 50 -10.47 1.14 21.29
N HIS A 51 -9.36 0.53 21.73
CA HIS A 51 -8.92 0.60 23.13
C HIS A 51 -7.98 1.78 23.41
N LYS A 52 -7.45 2.43 22.37
CA LYS A 52 -6.56 3.59 22.45
C LYS A 52 -7.33 4.85 22.87
N ARG A 53 -6.72 5.68 23.71
CA ARG A 53 -7.30 6.92 24.24
C ARG A 53 -6.26 8.04 24.30
N SER A 54 -6.70 9.26 24.53
CA SER A 54 -5.84 10.43 24.72
C SER A 54 -4.81 10.59 23.59
N LEU A 55 -3.53 10.80 23.91
CA LEU A 55 -2.47 10.95 22.91
C LEU A 55 -2.27 9.68 22.04
N ASP A 56 -2.55 8.48 22.56
CA ASP A 56 -2.30 7.24 21.82
C ASP A 56 -3.16 7.13 20.55
N ILE A 57 -4.43 7.56 20.62
CA ILE A 57 -5.30 7.56 19.44
C ILE A 57 -4.95 8.70 18.48
N LEU A 58 -4.41 9.82 18.97
CA LEU A 58 -3.94 10.93 18.13
C LEU A 58 -2.65 10.58 17.36
N HIS A 59 -1.86 9.64 17.87
CA HIS A 59 -0.63 9.15 17.24
C HIS A 59 -0.84 7.91 16.36
N ASP A 60 -2.06 7.36 16.33
CA ASP A 60 -2.42 6.24 15.46
C ASP A 60 -3.08 6.74 14.16
N PRO A 61 -2.39 6.65 13.00
CA PRO A 61 -2.94 7.13 11.74
C PRO A 61 -4.19 6.39 11.28
N TRP A 62 -4.46 5.16 11.76
CA TRP A 62 -5.68 4.42 11.44
C TRP A 62 -6.93 5.03 12.07
N PHE A 63 -6.81 5.61 13.27
CA PHE A 63 -7.95 6.09 14.05
C PHE A 63 -7.98 7.60 14.22
N ASN A 64 -6.86 8.29 14.00
CA ASN A 64 -6.77 9.72 14.20
C ASN A 64 -7.65 10.50 13.20
N LYS A 65 -8.61 11.25 13.72
CA LYS A 65 -9.47 12.17 12.95
C LYS A 65 -9.06 13.63 13.10
N GLY A 66 -8.03 13.92 13.89
CA GLY A 66 -7.62 15.29 14.22
C GLY A 66 -8.79 16.11 14.78
N THR A 67 -9.00 17.31 14.24
CA THR A 67 -10.12 18.17 14.68
C THR A 67 -11.52 17.67 14.31
N ALA A 68 -11.64 16.56 13.57
CA ALA A 68 -12.91 15.97 13.18
C ALA A 68 -13.49 14.97 14.19
N PHE A 69 -12.80 14.72 15.30
CA PHE A 69 -13.43 14.07 16.45
C PHE A 69 -14.59 14.94 16.95
N SER A 70 -15.78 14.36 16.99
CA SER A 70 -16.98 14.96 17.58
C SER A 70 -16.79 15.20 19.08
N MET A 71 -17.58 16.10 19.67
CA MET A 71 -17.47 16.37 21.11
C MET A 71 -17.70 15.11 21.95
N THR A 72 -18.62 14.23 21.53
CA THR A 72 -18.87 12.96 22.21
C THR A 72 -17.68 12.00 22.11
N GLU A 73 -17.00 11.93 20.96
CA GLU A 73 -15.77 11.15 20.82
C GLU A 73 -14.67 11.74 21.70
N ARG A 74 -14.53 13.06 21.73
CA ARG A 74 -13.51 13.72 22.56
C ARG A 74 -13.71 13.46 24.05
N ASP A 75 -14.96 13.36 24.50
CA ASP A 75 -15.30 13.02 25.90
C ASP A 75 -14.98 11.56 26.21
N ARG A 76 -15.34 10.65 25.31
CA ARG A 76 -15.16 9.20 25.52
C ARG A 76 -13.73 8.72 25.35
N LEU A 77 -12.93 9.47 24.59
CA LEU A 77 -11.55 9.13 24.23
C LEU A 77 -10.53 10.02 24.96
N ASP A 78 -10.94 10.81 25.96
CA ASP A 78 -10.06 11.65 26.77
C ASP A 78 -9.24 12.66 25.94
N LEU A 79 -9.90 13.32 24.96
CA LEU A 79 -9.29 14.30 24.03
C LEU A 79 -9.66 15.75 24.33
N ARG A 80 -10.59 16.02 25.26
CA ARG A 80 -10.89 17.42 25.65
C ARG A 80 -9.62 18.07 26.21
N GLY A 81 -9.34 19.29 25.74
CA GLY A 81 -8.12 20.03 26.09
C GLY A 81 -6.91 19.70 25.21
N LEU A 82 -6.92 18.57 24.47
CA LEU A 82 -5.83 18.19 23.56
C LEU A 82 -6.04 18.69 22.13
N LEU A 83 -7.27 19.10 21.78
CA LEU A 83 -7.64 19.61 20.47
C LEU A 83 -8.34 20.97 20.60
N PRO A 84 -8.17 21.89 19.62
CA PRO A 84 -8.92 23.14 19.58
C PRO A 84 -10.43 22.90 19.67
N PRO A 85 -11.22 23.78 20.32
CA PRO A 85 -12.64 23.53 20.63
C PRO A 85 -13.53 23.39 19.39
N ASN A 86 -13.14 23.98 18.26
CA ASN A 86 -13.88 23.85 17.01
C ASN A 86 -13.78 22.42 16.44
N VAL A 87 -14.92 21.83 16.11
CA VAL A 87 -15.02 20.54 15.43
C VAL A 87 -15.15 20.80 13.93
N MET A 88 -14.20 20.30 13.15
CA MET A 88 -14.22 20.44 11.69
C MET A 88 -14.78 19.19 11.03
N SER A 89 -15.57 19.32 9.98
CA SER A 89 -15.94 18.15 9.18
C SER A 89 -14.72 17.58 8.45
N THR A 90 -14.82 16.32 8.00
CA THR A 90 -13.74 15.71 7.21
C THR A 90 -13.52 16.48 5.91
N GLU A 91 -14.60 16.96 5.30
CA GLU A 91 -14.59 17.73 4.06
C GLU A 91 -13.88 19.07 4.25
N GLN A 92 -14.14 19.78 5.35
CA GLN A 92 -13.44 21.03 5.70
C GLN A 92 -11.94 20.79 5.94
N GLN A 93 -11.57 19.68 6.59
CA GLN A 93 -10.16 19.33 6.75
C GLN A 93 -9.49 19.07 5.41
N ILE A 94 -10.16 18.36 4.49
CA ILE A 94 -9.67 18.08 3.14
C ILE A 94 -9.53 19.38 2.35
N GLU A 95 -10.53 20.25 2.36
CA GLU A 95 -10.49 21.55 1.68
C GLU A 95 -9.30 22.38 2.16
N ARG A 96 -9.11 22.51 3.47
CA ARG A 96 -7.95 23.21 4.05
C ARG A 96 -6.63 22.58 3.60
N PHE A 97 -6.53 21.25 3.68
CA PHE A 97 -5.32 20.55 3.25
C PHE A 97 -5.01 20.78 1.77
N MET A 98 -6.03 20.72 0.90
CA MET A 98 -5.86 20.94 -0.53
C MET A 98 -5.49 22.40 -0.85
N PHE A 99 -6.02 23.37 -0.10
CA PHE A 99 -5.61 24.77 -0.18
C PHE A 99 -4.14 24.94 0.19
N ASP A 100 -3.72 24.38 1.32
CA ASP A 100 -2.33 24.46 1.80
C ASP A 100 -1.37 23.75 0.82
N LEU A 101 -1.77 22.58 0.29
CA LEU A 101 -1.00 21.85 -0.70
C LEU A 101 -0.81 22.70 -1.96
N LYS A 102 -1.88 23.25 -2.56
CA LYS A 102 -1.79 24.11 -3.75
C LYS A 102 -0.90 25.33 -3.52
N ARG A 103 -0.97 25.95 -2.34
CA ARG A 103 -0.11 27.09 -1.99
C ARG A 103 1.36 26.68 -1.97
N LEU A 104 1.69 25.55 -1.35
CA LEU A 104 3.06 25.02 -1.30
C LEU A 104 3.56 24.66 -2.71
N GLU A 105 2.70 24.12 -3.57
CA GLU A 105 3.04 23.82 -4.95
C GLU A 105 3.42 25.06 -5.76
N GLN A 106 2.76 26.20 -5.52
CA GLN A 106 3.10 27.46 -6.19
C GLN A 106 4.47 27.99 -5.77
N GLN A 107 4.83 27.80 -4.49
CA GLN A 107 6.09 28.29 -3.93
C GLN A 107 7.32 27.46 -4.34
N VAL A 108 7.13 26.22 -4.81
CA VAL A 108 8.22 25.27 -5.12
C VAL A 108 8.49 25.15 -6.63
N ARG A 109 7.79 25.91 -7.49
CA ARG A 109 7.97 25.89 -8.96
C ARG A 109 9.19 26.72 -9.41
N ASP A 110 10.39 26.26 -9.06
CA ASP A 110 11.64 26.82 -9.59
C ASP A 110 12.17 25.94 -10.75
N GLY A 111 11.66 26.21 -11.97
CA GLY A 111 12.24 25.71 -13.23
C GLY A 111 11.72 24.35 -13.75
N PRO A 112 12.19 23.92 -14.95
CA PRO A 112 11.64 22.77 -15.69
C PRO A 112 11.96 21.40 -15.09
N SER A 113 12.88 21.30 -14.12
CA SER A 113 13.53 20.04 -13.73
C SER A 113 13.70 19.79 -12.22
N ASP A 114 13.18 20.64 -11.33
CA ASP A 114 13.35 20.49 -9.86
C ASP A 114 12.01 20.18 -9.12
N PRO A 115 12.06 19.85 -7.82
CA PRO A 115 11.65 18.62 -7.17
C PRO A 115 10.21 18.72 -6.65
N ASN A 116 9.31 19.36 -7.40
CA ASN A 116 7.93 19.58 -6.99
C ASN A 116 7.25 18.26 -6.61
N ALA A 117 7.49 17.20 -7.39
CA ALA A 117 6.92 15.91 -7.13
C ALA A 117 7.40 15.29 -5.79
N LEU A 118 8.67 15.47 -5.43
CA LEU A 118 9.19 14.99 -4.14
C LEU A 118 8.65 15.81 -2.96
N ALA A 119 8.51 17.12 -3.13
CA ALA A 119 7.87 17.98 -2.13
C ALA A 119 6.41 17.61 -1.91
N LYS A 120 5.62 17.43 -2.99
CA LYS A 120 4.25 16.92 -2.93
C LYS A 120 4.19 15.57 -2.25
N TRP A 121 5.08 14.65 -2.62
CA TRP A 121 5.17 13.33 -1.99
C TRP A 121 5.42 13.46 -0.48
N ARG A 122 6.36 14.32 -0.02
CA ARG A 122 6.60 14.54 1.41
C ARG A 122 5.36 15.05 2.14
N ILE A 123 4.59 15.96 1.53
CA ILE A 123 3.36 16.49 2.13
C ILE A 123 2.28 15.40 2.22
N LEU A 124 2.08 14.64 1.16
CA LEU A 124 1.16 13.50 1.14
C LEU A 124 1.57 12.41 2.14
N ASN A 125 2.86 12.07 2.22
CA ASN A 125 3.38 11.11 3.17
C ASN A 125 3.20 11.58 4.64
N ARG A 126 3.36 12.88 4.92
CA ARG A 126 3.04 13.44 6.24
C ARG A 126 1.56 13.34 6.57
N LEU A 127 0.68 13.50 5.58
CA LEU A 127 -0.75 13.27 5.78
C LEU A 127 -1.00 11.80 6.07
N HIS A 128 -0.40 10.90 5.29
CA HIS A 128 -0.48 9.46 5.48
C HIS A 128 -0.04 9.05 6.90
N ASP A 129 1.07 9.59 7.40
CA ASP A 129 1.64 9.30 8.74
C ASP A 129 0.77 9.82 9.89
N ARG A 130 -0.13 10.77 9.62
CA ARG A 130 -0.97 11.41 10.64
C ARG A 130 -2.41 10.91 10.62
N ASN A 131 -2.99 10.75 9.44
CA ASN A 131 -4.40 10.40 9.24
C ASN A 131 -4.56 9.68 7.90
N GLU A 132 -4.60 8.36 7.98
CA GLU A 132 -4.62 7.47 6.83
C GLU A 132 -5.97 7.50 6.10
N THR A 133 -7.07 7.65 6.86
CA THR A 133 -8.41 7.84 6.27
C THR A 133 -8.45 9.07 5.37
N MET A 134 -7.91 10.19 5.85
CA MET A 134 -7.88 11.44 5.09
C MET A 134 -6.92 11.36 3.90
N TYR A 135 -5.76 10.70 4.08
CA TYR A 135 -4.82 10.42 2.98
C TYR A 135 -5.51 9.70 1.82
N TYR A 136 -6.19 8.58 2.09
CA TYR A 136 -6.87 7.83 1.04
C TYR A 136 -8.07 8.59 0.48
N LYS A 137 -8.84 9.35 1.27
CA LYS A 137 -9.89 10.21 0.73
C LYS A 137 -9.35 11.23 -0.28
N VAL A 138 -8.22 11.88 0.03
CA VAL A 138 -7.55 12.83 -0.89
C VAL A 138 -7.05 12.12 -2.15
N LEU A 139 -6.39 10.97 -1.97
CA LEU A 139 -5.81 10.19 -3.07
C LEU A 139 -6.89 9.66 -4.01
N ILE A 140 -7.99 9.10 -3.48
CA ILE A 140 -9.13 8.58 -4.27
C ILE A 140 -9.81 9.71 -5.05
N ALA A 141 -10.11 10.84 -4.38
CA ALA A 141 -10.79 11.96 -5.02
C ALA A 141 -9.96 12.60 -6.16
N ASN A 142 -8.64 12.49 -6.12
CA ASN A 142 -7.72 13.13 -7.07
C ASN A 142 -6.72 12.13 -7.67
N ILE A 143 -7.13 10.88 -7.88
CA ILE A 143 -6.21 9.78 -8.21
C ILE A 143 -5.41 10.04 -9.48
N LYS A 144 -6.01 10.68 -10.48
CA LYS A 144 -5.34 11.04 -11.74
C LYS A 144 -4.14 11.96 -11.51
N GLU A 145 -4.22 12.87 -10.54
CA GLU A 145 -3.17 13.83 -10.24
C GLU A 145 -2.12 13.26 -9.28
N TYR A 146 -2.55 12.51 -8.26
CA TYR A 146 -1.66 12.07 -7.18
C TYR A 146 -1.10 10.66 -7.33
N ALA A 147 -1.68 9.79 -8.17
CA ALA A 147 -1.08 8.48 -8.45
C ALA A 147 0.37 8.58 -8.98
N PRO A 148 0.71 9.53 -9.90
CA PRO A 148 2.10 9.70 -10.34
C PRO A 148 3.05 10.23 -9.27
N ILE A 149 2.53 10.84 -8.21
CA ILE A 149 3.29 11.37 -7.08
C ILE A 149 3.60 10.27 -6.06
N VAL A 150 2.62 9.43 -5.72
CA VAL A 150 2.78 8.33 -4.75
C VAL A 150 3.39 7.07 -5.35
N TYR A 151 3.34 6.94 -6.69
CA TYR A 151 3.95 5.85 -7.45
C TYR A 151 4.82 6.39 -8.59
N THR A 152 4.82 5.76 -9.76
CA THR A 152 5.70 6.12 -10.87
C THR A 152 5.29 7.42 -11.56
N PRO A 153 6.23 8.33 -11.88
CA PRO A 153 7.69 8.15 -11.80
C PRO A 153 8.32 8.59 -10.46
N THR A 154 7.61 9.34 -9.62
CA THR A 154 8.18 10.00 -8.43
C THR A 154 8.73 9.02 -7.39
N VAL A 155 8.12 7.84 -7.24
CA VAL A 155 8.57 6.79 -6.33
C VAL A 155 10.00 6.35 -6.61
N GLY A 156 10.48 6.45 -7.85
CA GLY A 156 11.87 6.15 -8.19
C GLY A 156 12.84 7.11 -7.49
N LEU A 157 12.55 8.42 -7.54
CA LEU A 157 13.31 9.45 -6.84
C LEU A 157 13.20 9.29 -5.30
N VAL A 158 12.02 8.89 -4.82
CA VAL A 158 11.82 8.55 -3.40
C VAL A 158 12.73 7.39 -2.99
N CYS A 159 12.79 6.31 -3.78
CA CYS A 159 13.66 5.17 -3.51
C CYS A 159 15.15 5.56 -3.55
N GLN A 160 15.57 6.44 -4.46
CA GLN A 160 16.97 6.91 -4.49
C GLN A 160 17.38 7.70 -3.23
N ASN A 161 16.41 8.29 -2.53
CA ASN A 161 16.63 9.15 -1.37
C ASN A 161 15.99 8.61 -0.08
N TYR A 162 15.55 7.34 -0.06
CA TYR A 162 14.61 6.84 0.94
C TYR A 162 15.15 6.97 2.37
N SER A 163 16.45 6.68 2.58
CA SER A 163 17.08 6.76 3.89
C SER A 163 16.97 8.16 4.51
N GLY A 164 17.08 9.24 3.72
CA GLY A 164 16.92 10.62 4.19
C GLY A 164 15.46 11.07 4.32
N LEU A 165 14.53 10.31 3.71
CA LEU A 165 13.09 10.57 3.73
C LEU A 165 12.35 9.76 4.80
N PHE A 166 13.00 8.75 5.38
CA PHE A 166 12.40 7.88 6.39
C PHE A 166 11.92 8.67 7.62
N ARG A 167 10.67 8.43 8.03
CA ARG A 167 10.03 9.11 9.18
C ARG A 167 9.28 8.14 10.09
N ARG A 168 8.44 7.29 9.49
CA ARG A 168 7.64 6.27 10.19
C ARG A 168 7.79 4.95 9.43
N PRO A 169 7.97 3.81 10.12
CA PRO A 169 7.97 2.51 9.46
C PRO A 169 6.59 2.21 8.88
N ARG A 170 6.55 1.78 7.62
CA ARG A 170 5.33 1.44 6.85
C ARG A 170 5.37 0.05 6.21
N GLY A 171 6.34 -0.75 6.62
CA GLY A 171 6.52 -2.11 6.16
C GLY A 171 7.47 -2.84 7.08
N MET A 172 7.64 -4.11 6.81
CA MET A 172 8.59 -4.96 7.50
C MET A 172 9.86 -5.11 6.68
N TYR A 173 10.98 -5.25 7.36
CA TYR A 173 12.29 -5.44 6.77
C TYR A 173 12.84 -6.79 7.23
N PHE A 174 13.33 -7.58 6.29
CA PHE A 174 13.93 -8.88 6.56
C PHE A 174 15.30 -8.95 5.88
N SER A 175 16.31 -9.32 6.66
CA SER A 175 17.68 -9.54 6.23
C SER A 175 17.96 -11.03 6.03
N ALA A 176 19.00 -11.36 5.28
CA ALA A 176 19.52 -12.72 5.23
C ALA A 176 20.01 -13.19 6.62
N GLU A 177 20.36 -12.26 7.51
CA GLU A 177 20.75 -12.52 8.90
C GLU A 177 19.59 -13.02 9.76
N ASP A 178 18.33 -12.73 9.38
CA ASP A 178 17.14 -13.17 10.12
C ASP A 178 16.74 -14.63 9.79
N ARG A 179 17.59 -15.37 9.08
CA ARG A 179 17.31 -16.74 8.65
C ARG A 179 17.10 -17.64 9.87
N GLY A 180 15.88 -18.16 10.00
CA GLY A 180 15.43 -18.96 11.14
C GLY A 180 14.47 -18.21 12.06
N GLU A 181 14.51 -16.88 12.06
CA GLU A 181 13.70 -16.00 12.91
C GLU A 181 12.61 -15.23 12.15
N MET A 182 12.62 -15.22 10.80
CA MET A 182 11.63 -14.47 10.00
C MET A 182 10.17 -14.75 10.39
N MET A 183 9.85 -15.99 10.78
CA MET A 183 8.49 -16.35 11.21
C MET A 183 8.08 -15.68 12.53
N SER A 184 9.00 -15.57 13.49
CA SER A 184 8.72 -14.91 14.77
C SER A 184 8.56 -13.39 14.57
N MET A 185 9.35 -12.81 13.67
CA MET A 185 9.28 -11.38 13.34
C MET A 185 7.92 -10.95 12.78
N VAL A 186 7.22 -11.80 12.02
CA VAL A 186 5.89 -11.49 11.45
C VAL A 186 4.88 -11.09 12.53
N TYR A 187 5.00 -11.65 13.74
CA TYR A 187 4.12 -11.31 14.87
C TYR A 187 4.31 -9.88 15.41
N ASN A 188 5.36 -9.16 14.97
CA ASN A 188 5.52 -7.75 15.29
C ASN A 188 4.63 -6.83 14.44
N TRP A 189 4.00 -7.35 13.37
CA TRP A 189 3.06 -6.56 12.57
C TRP A 189 1.78 -6.29 13.37
N PRO A 190 1.29 -5.04 13.44
CA PRO A 190 0.16 -4.69 14.30
C PRO A 190 -1.19 -5.25 13.84
N ALA A 191 -1.31 -5.73 12.60
CA ALA A 191 -2.54 -6.30 12.08
C ALA A 191 -2.51 -7.83 12.15
N GLU A 192 -3.54 -8.42 12.78
CA GLU A 192 -3.68 -9.88 12.90
C GLU A 192 -4.05 -10.56 11.57
N GLN A 193 -4.72 -9.83 10.67
CA GLN A 193 -5.21 -10.35 9.39
C GLN A 193 -4.64 -9.52 8.24
N VAL A 194 -3.76 -10.14 7.46
CA VAL A 194 -3.17 -9.56 6.24
C VAL A 194 -3.63 -10.37 5.04
N ASP A 195 -4.27 -9.69 4.09
CA ASP A 195 -4.82 -10.29 2.86
C ASP A 195 -3.89 -10.12 1.65
N MET A 196 -3.02 -9.10 1.68
CA MET A 196 -2.10 -8.78 0.58
C MET A 196 -0.73 -8.40 1.11
N ILE A 197 0.32 -8.86 0.42
CA ILE A 197 1.71 -8.49 0.71
C ILE A 197 2.36 -8.10 -0.61
N VAL A 198 3.08 -6.98 -0.64
CA VAL A 198 3.98 -6.62 -1.73
C VAL A 198 5.40 -6.67 -1.21
N VAL A 199 6.21 -7.56 -1.80
CA VAL A 199 7.60 -7.77 -1.41
C VAL A 199 8.54 -7.34 -2.53
N THR A 200 9.68 -6.77 -2.15
CA THR A 200 10.78 -6.45 -3.05
C THR A 200 12.10 -6.67 -2.31
N ASP A 201 13.10 -7.17 -3.03
CA ASP A 201 14.49 -7.27 -2.59
C ASP A 201 15.31 -6.01 -2.94
N GLY A 202 14.72 -5.08 -3.69
CA GLY A 202 15.37 -3.84 -4.11
C GLY A 202 16.38 -3.95 -5.26
N SER A 203 16.61 -5.16 -5.78
CA SER A 203 17.72 -5.44 -6.71
C SER A 203 17.52 -4.83 -8.11
N ARG A 204 16.27 -4.52 -8.46
CA ARG A 204 15.92 -3.88 -9.74
C ARG A 204 14.72 -2.94 -9.60
N ILE A 205 14.98 -1.72 -9.15
CA ILE A 205 13.98 -0.67 -9.05
C ILE A 205 13.80 0.00 -10.42
N LEU A 206 12.79 -0.45 -11.17
CA LEU A 206 12.42 0.11 -12.47
C LEU A 206 13.64 0.16 -13.42
N GLY A 207 14.02 1.36 -13.90
CA GLY A 207 15.23 1.61 -14.69
C GLY A 207 16.40 2.19 -13.88
N LEU A 208 16.30 2.23 -12.55
CA LEU A 208 17.28 2.86 -11.65
C LEU A 208 18.33 1.88 -11.13
N GLY A 209 18.18 0.58 -11.42
CA GLY A 209 19.10 -0.46 -10.97
C GLY A 209 18.82 -0.91 -9.54
N ASP A 210 19.88 -1.35 -8.86
CA ASP A 210 19.81 -1.85 -7.50
C ASP A 210 19.83 -0.69 -6.50
N LEU A 211 18.77 -0.58 -5.69
CA LEU A 211 18.66 0.39 -4.59
C LEU A 211 18.58 -0.30 -3.21
N GLY A 212 18.70 -1.63 -3.18
CA GLY A 212 18.61 -2.45 -1.96
C GLY A 212 17.41 -2.09 -1.09
N ILE A 213 17.67 -1.90 0.20
CA ILE A 213 16.64 -1.61 1.22
C ILE A 213 15.79 -0.36 0.91
N GLN A 214 16.34 0.59 0.16
CA GLN A 214 15.62 1.82 -0.20
C GLN A 214 14.52 1.57 -1.24
N GLY A 215 14.54 0.41 -1.90
CA GLY A 215 13.51 -0.06 -2.83
C GLY A 215 12.14 -0.28 -2.19
N ILE A 216 12.03 -0.29 -0.86
CA ILE A 216 10.75 -0.46 -0.15
C ILE A 216 9.69 0.56 -0.56
N GLY A 217 10.08 1.75 -1.02
CA GLY A 217 9.16 2.76 -1.55
C GLY A 217 8.25 2.22 -2.67
N ILE A 218 8.73 1.26 -3.47
CA ILE A 218 7.92 0.59 -4.50
C ILE A 218 6.79 -0.23 -3.86
N ALA A 219 7.09 -1.01 -2.81
CA ALA A 219 6.10 -1.85 -2.15
C ALA A 219 5.01 -0.98 -1.50
N ILE A 220 5.41 0.05 -0.76
CA ILE A 220 4.50 0.99 -0.10
C ILE A 220 3.61 1.69 -1.15
N GLY A 221 4.20 2.29 -2.19
CA GLY A 221 3.44 3.00 -3.21
C GLY A 221 2.49 2.08 -4.01
N LYS A 222 2.86 0.81 -4.20
CA LYS A 222 1.99 -0.16 -4.87
C LYS A 222 0.79 -0.55 -4.00
N LEU A 223 0.99 -0.72 -2.69
CA LEU A 223 -0.09 -0.93 -1.74
C LEU A 223 -1.03 0.28 -1.65
N ASP A 224 -0.49 1.50 -1.64
CA ASP A 224 -1.30 2.73 -1.66
C ASP A 224 -2.26 2.76 -2.86
N LEU A 225 -1.78 2.33 -4.04
CA LEU A 225 -2.61 2.21 -5.24
C LEU A 225 -3.64 1.09 -5.14
N TYR A 226 -3.32 -0.05 -4.54
CA TYR A 226 -4.31 -1.11 -4.31
C TYR A 226 -5.42 -0.66 -3.35
N VAL A 227 -5.07 0.03 -2.26
CA VAL A 227 -6.05 0.58 -1.34
C VAL A 227 -6.92 1.62 -2.05
N ALA A 228 -6.31 2.61 -2.72
CA ALA A 228 -7.05 3.70 -3.33
C ALA A 228 -7.86 3.28 -4.58
N ALA A 229 -7.32 2.43 -5.45
CA ALA A 229 -7.95 2.09 -6.72
C ALA A 229 -8.78 0.81 -6.68
N ALA A 230 -8.41 -0.17 -5.84
CA ALA A 230 -9.11 -1.45 -5.72
C ALA A 230 -9.96 -1.58 -4.44
N GLY A 231 -9.91 -0.60 -3.54
CA GLY A 231 -10.74 -0.58 -2.32
C GLY A 231 -10.35 -1.64 -1.30
N ILE A 232 -9.08 -2.05 -1.27
CA ILE A 232 -8.54 -2.98 -0.27
C ILE A 232 -8.43 -2.23 1.06
N ASN A 233 -8.79 -2.89 2.17
CA ASN A 233 -8.65 -2.28 3.49
C ASN A 233 -7.16 -2.05 3.82
N PRO A 234 -6.73 -0.82 4.15
CA PRO A 234 -5.33 -0.53 4.50
C PRO A 234 -4.83 -1.24 5.75
N GLN A 235 -5.70 -1.73 6.64
CA GLN A 235 -5.31 -2.54 7.79
C GLN A 235 -5.00 -4.00 7.42
N ARG A 236 -5.26 -4.41 6.17
CA ARG A 236 -5.08 -5.78 5.69
C ARG A 236 -4.03 -5.91 4.60
N VAL A 237 -3.18 -4.89 4.43
CA VAL A 237 -2.06 -4.88 3.48
C VAL A 237 -0.71 -4.81 4.18
#